data_AF-A0A928J5A2-F1
#
_entry.id   AF-A0A928J5A2-F1
#
_cell.length_a   1.000
_cell.length_b   1.000
_cell.length_c   1.000
_cell.angle_alpha   90.00
_cell.angle_beta   90.00
_cell.angle_gamma   90.00
#
_symmetry.space_group_name_H-M   'P 1'
#
loop_
_entity.id
_entity.type
_entity.pdbx_description
1 polymer ?
#
loop_
_entity_poly.entity_id
_entity_poly.type
_entity_poly.pdbx_seq_one_letter_code
_entity_poly.pdbx_strand_id
1 'polypeptide(L)'
;MIRNKTQKLTVSGFLLALGIVLPYALAHGLGVAGTILLPMHIPVLLCGFFCGPVYGATCGIALPLLNCLLTGMPSPFPMLPIMLAELTIYGLVSGLLFSSTPLERKKFGIYAALPITMICGRIAYTAVFYILLFTVGEIKALAVTSAIVTGLPGIIVQFLIIPPIIFMAGRTMLKQNENAIQSAKNLIMKDKASCVVIKDNKILNIEHASGISPIIALYESGALKDAVIVDKIVGKAAASVMSLGGVKACYGITVSTSAVEYLKSRGIAIDYDSCVDYIVNRRGDGQCPMEDAVKSIDNEQEALAAIKERLIELRQKNN
;
A
#
# COMPACT_ATOMS: atom_id res chain seq x y z
N MET A 1 -1.22 3.40 1.44
CA MET A 1 -0.32 2.97 2.54
C MET A 1 -0.37 1.48 2.78
N ILE A 2 -1.52 0.92 3.15
CA ILE A 2 -1.68 -0.53 3.33
C ILE A 2 -1.87 -1.18 1.96
N ARG A 3 -1.19 -2.30 1.70
CA ARG A 3 -1.29 -3.02 0.41
C ARG A 3 -2.08 -4.31 0.53
N ASN A 4 -1.90 -5.06 1.62
CA ASN A 4 -2.55 -6.34 1.84
C ASN A 4 -4.07 -6.16 2.08
N LYS A 5 -4.89 -6.95 1.36
CA LYS A 5 -6.36 -6.91 1.42
C LYS A 5 -6.90 -7.20 2.82
N THR A 6 -6.34 -8.19 3.51
CA THR A 6 -6.77 -8.56 4.87
C THR A 6 -6.51 -7.41 5.84
N GLN A 7 -5.32 -6.80 5.78
CA GLN A 7 -5.01 -5.64 6.61
C GLN A 7 -5.93 -4.45 6.33
N LYS A 8 -6.24 -4.16 5.05
CA LYS A 8 -7.18 -3.11 4.70
C LYS A 8 -8.55 -3.33 5.33
N LEU A 9 -9.07 -4.56 5.24
CA LEU A 9 -10.37 -4.92 5.79
C LEU A 9 -10.39 -4.79 7.33
N THR A 10 -9.35 -5.28 8.01
CA THR A 10 -9.24 -5.17 9.47
C THR A 10 -9.15 -3.71 9.92
N VAL A 11 -8.30 -2.90 9.29
CA VAL A 11 -8.12 -1.48 9.64
C VAL A 11 -9.37 -0.66 9.31
N SER A 12 -10.03 -0.90 8.18
CA SER A 12 -11.30 -0.24 7.87
C SER A 12 -12.39 -0.61 8.87
N GLY A 13 -12.48 -1.87 9.29
CA GLY A 13 -13.44 -2.31 10.31
C GLY A 13 -13.18 -1.65 11.68
N PHE A 14 -11.91 -1.58 12.09
CA PHE A 14 -11.51 -0.88 13.31
C PHE A 14 -11.86 0.61 13.27
N LEU A 15 -11.56 1.30 12.16
CA LEU A 15 -11.86 2.73 12.01
C LEU A 15 -13.37 3.00 11.95
N LEU A 16 -14.14 2.09 11.33
CA LEU A 16 -15.59 2.17 11.34
C LEU A 16 -16.14 2.03 12.77
N ALA A 17 -15.67 1.06 13.55
CA ALA A 17 -16.06 0.92 14.95
C ALA A 17 -15.66 2.15 15.78
N LEU A 18 -14.44 2.65 15.59
CA LEU A 18 -13.97 3.89 16.22
C LEU A 18 -14.86 5.08 15.87
N GLY A 19 -15.31 5.18 14.62
CA GLY A 19 -16.21 6.24 14.16
C GLY A 19 -17.61 6.21 14.77
N ILE A 20 -18.05 5.06 15.29
CA ILE A 20 -19.32 4.93 16.03
C ILE A 20 -19.11 5.29 17.50
N VAL A 21 -18.04 4.76 18.10
CA VAL A 21 -17.75 4.94 19.54
C VAL A 21 -17.31 6.37 19.86
N LEU A 22 -16.47 6.98 19.02
CA LEU A 22 -15.87 8.29 19.30
C LEU A 22 -16.91 9.42 19.43
N PRO A 23 -17.88 9.59 18.48
CA PRO A 23 -18.94 10.58 18.63
C PRO A 23 -19.81 10.34 19.85
N TYR A 24 -20.16 9.09 20.13
CA TYR A 24 -20.98 8.72 21.28
C TYR A 24 -20.29 9.09 22.60
N ALA A 25 -19.00 8.74 22.75
CA ALA A 25 -18.20 9.03 23.92
C ALA A 25 -17.99 10.53 24.14
N LEU A 26 -17.78 11.31 23.08
CA LEU A 26 -17.63 12.77 23.21
C LEU A 26 -18.95 13.46 23.58
N ALA A 27 -20.07 13.00 23.00
CA ALA A 27 -21.39 13.57 23.27
C ALA A 27 -21.87 13.26 24.69
N HIS A 28 -21.80 12.00 25.13
CA HIS A 28 -22.31 11.58 26.45
C HIS A 28 -21.27 11.74 27.58
N GLY A 29 -19.98 11.58 27.26
CA GLY A 29 -18.91 11.66 28.26
C GLY A 29 -18.45 13.09 28.56
N LEU A 30 -18.35 13.95 27.53
CA LEU A 30 -17.85 15.32 27.67
C LEU A 30 -18.93 16.40 27.45
N GLY A 31 -20.15 16.01 27.07
CA GLY A 31 -21.24 16.94 26.81
C GLY A 31 -21.01 17.86 25.59
N VAL A 32 -20.03 17.53 24.73
CA VAL A 32 -19.68 18.38 23.58
C VAL A 32 -20.54 17.97 22.39
N ALA A 33 -21.22 18.96 21.79
CA ALA A 33 -22.01 18.73 20.58
C ALA A 33 -21.13 18.19 19.45
N GLY A 34 -21.56 17.08 18.83
CA GLY A 34 -20.82 16.43 17.74
C GLY A 34 -20.61 17.32 16.51
N THR A 35 -21.44 18.35 16.33
CA THR A 35 -21.30 19.36 15.26
C THR A 35 -20.08 20.25 15.43
N ILE A 36 -19.53 20.38 16.65
CA ILE A 36 -18.37 21.23 16.95
C ILE A 36 -17.06 20.49 16.63
N LEU A 37 -16.92 19.25 17.12
CA LEU A 37 -15.67 18.49 17.00
C LEU A 37 -15.59 17.60 15.75
N LEU A 38 -16.71 17.43 15.03
CA LEU A 38 -16.80 16.65 13.79
C LEU A 38 -16.19 15.23 13.88
N PRO A 39 -16.41 14.46 14.96
CA PRO A 39 -15.62 13.26 15.26
C PRO A 39 -15.74 12.13 14.24
N MET A 40 -16.85 12.02 13.51
CA MET A 40 -17.03 11.00 12.47
C MET A 40 -16.13 11.17 11.24
N HIS A 41 -15.63 12.40 10.99
CA HIS A 41 -14.82 12.68 9.81
C HIS A 41 -13.40 12.13 9.94
N ILE A 42 -12.85 12.09 11.17
CA ILE A 42 -11.49 11.63 11.43
C ILE A 42 -11.30 10.16 10.99
N PRO A 43 -12.13 9.20 11.43
CA PRO A 43 -11.93 7.81 11.05
C PRO A 43 -12.15 7.54 9.57
N VAL A 44 -13.06 8.25 8.91
CA VAL A 44 -13.30 8.12 7.46
C VAL A 44 -12.11 8.65 6.65
N LEU A 45 -11.57 9.82 7.01
CA LEU A 45 -10.38 10.38 6.38
C LEU A 45 -9.17 9.45 6.57
N LEU A 46 -8.95 8.96 7.80
CA LEU A 46 -7.90 7.98 8.07
C LEU A 46 -8.09 6.68 7.26
N CYS A 47 -9.35 6.22 7.11
CA CYS A 47 -9.65 5.03 6.31
C CYS A 47 -9.27 5.22 4.84
N GLY A 48 -9.61 6.37 4.26
CA GLY A 48 -9.21 6.72 2.90
C GLY A 48 -7.68 6.77 2.75
N PHE A 49 -6.98 7.50 3.61
CA PHE A 49 -5.50 7.61 3.56
C PHE A 49 -4.79 6.27 3.76
N PHE A 50 -5.28 5.40 4.65
CA PHE A 50 -4.63 4.11 4.94
C PHE A 50 -5.01 3.01 3.94
N CYS A 51 -6.30 2.85 3.66
CA CYS A 51 -6.86 1.68 2.97
C CYS A 51 -7.16 1.96 1.48
N GLY A 52 -7.22 3.23 1.08
CA GLY A 52 -7.46 3.67 -0.29
C GLY A 52 -8.94 3.98 -0.58
N PRO A 53 -9.26 4.34 -1.84
CA PRO A 53 -10.51 5.01 -2.19
C PRO A 53 -11.75 4.16 -1.95
N VAL A 54 -11.69 2.87 -2.30
CA VAL A 54 -12.84 1.95 -2.15
C VAL A 54 -13.21 1.78 -0.68
N TYR A 55 -12.23 1.46 0.17
CA TYR A 55 -12.45 1.27 1.61
C TYR A 55 -12.83 2.57 2.32
N GLY A 56 -12.26 3.71 1.89
CA GLY A 56 -12.64 5.02 2.39
C GLY A 56 -14.10 5.36 2.06
N ALA A 57 -14.51 5.18 0.81
CA ALA A 57 -15.88 5.45 0.36
C ALA A 57 -16.90 4.53 1.04
N THR A 58 -16.62 3.22 1.13
CA THR A 58 -17.52 2.28 1.82
C THR A 58 -17.63 2.60 3.31
N CYS A 59 -16.53 2.99 3.95
CA CYS A 59 -16.56 3.48 5.33
C CYS A 59 -17.38 4.77 5.46
N GLY A 60 -17.27 5.70 4.50
CA GLY A 60 -18.03 6.95 4.47
C GLY A 60 -19.54 6.77 4.30
N ILE A 61 -19.96 5.70 3.63
CA ILE A 61 -21.38 5.31 3.52
C ILE A 61 -21.83 4.57 4.78
N ALA A 62 -21.10 3.53 5.17
CA ALA A 62 -21.52 2.63 6.24
C ALA A 62 -21.52 3.34 7.60
N LEU A 63 -20.54 4.22 7.86
CA LEU A 63 -20.39 4.83 9.17
C LEU A 63 -21.61 5.69 9.59
N PRO A 64 -22.07 6.70 8.81
CA PRO A 64 -23.26 7.48 9.18
C PRO A 64 -24.53 6.64 9.31
N LEU A 65 -24.72 5.65 8.43
CA LEU A 65 -25.89 4.78 8.45
C LEU A 65 -25.94 3.94 9.72
N LEU A 66 -24.83 3.29 10.06
CA LEU A 66 -24.73 2.48 11.27
C LEU A 66 -24.81 3.35 12.52
N ASN A 67 -24.16 4.52 12.54
CA ASN A 67 -24.25 5.41 13.68
C ASN A 67 -25.67 5.93 13.90
N CYS A 68 -26.40 6.29 12.82
CA CYS A 68 -27.80 6.69 12.91
C CYS A 68 -28.69 5.57 13.45
N LEU A 69 -28.51 4.35 12.95
CA LEU A 69 -29.27 3.18 13.40
C LEU A 69 -29.03 2.86 14.88
N LEU A 70 -27.78 2.98 15.35
CA LEU A 70 -27.40 2.60 16.71
C LEU A 70 -27.63 3.71 17.75
N THR A 71 -27.41 4.97 17.38
CA THR A 71 -27.40 6.10 18.33
C THR A 71 -28.53 7.10 18.11
N GLY A 72 -29.28 6.97 17.02
CA GLY A 72 -30.26 7.97 16.58
C GLY A 72 -29.66 9.25 16.00
N MET A 73 -28.32 9.34 15.90
CA MET A 73 -27.59 10.48 15.35
C MET A 73 -26.71 10.06 14.16
N PRO A 74 -26.58 10.85 13.08
CA PRO A 74 -27.27 12.13 12.84
C PRO A 74 -28.77 11.95 12.60
N SER A 75 -29.54 13.05 12.64
CA SER A 75 -30.98 12.97 12.35
C SER A 75 -31.20 12.38 10.95
N PRO A 76 -32.13 11.42 10.77
CA PRO A 76 -32.40 10.80 9.48
C PRO A 76 -32.73 11.82 8.37
N PHE A 77 -33.37 12.93 8.73
CA PHE A 77 -33.62 14.05 7.84
C PHE A 77 -33.38 15.38 8.57
N PRO A 78 -32.75 16.40 7.93
CA PRO A 78 -32.07 16.39 6.63
C PRO A 78 -30.59 15.98 6.71
N MET A 79 -30.03 15.77 7.91
CA MET A 79 -28.57 15.67 8.11
C MET A 79 -27.95 14.38 7.56
N LEU A 80 -28.61 13.23 7.69
CA LEU A 80 -28.04 11.95 7.26
C LEU A 80 -27.67 11.92 5.75
N PRO A 81 -28.53 12.31 4.79
CA PRO A 81 -28.15 12.36 3.38
C PRO A 81 -26.94 13.26 3.09
N ILE A 82 -26.86 14.41 3.78
CA ILE A 82 -25.77 15.37 3.61
C ILE A 82 -24.45 14.76 4.12
N MET A 83 -24.46 14.23 5.34
CA MET A 83 -23.29 13.60 5.95
C MET A 83 -22.82 12.38 5.17
N LEU A 84 -23.75 11.59 4.64
CA LEU A 84 -23.45 10.41 3.83
C LEU A 84 -22.70 10.82 2.56
N ALA A 85 -23.17 11.84 1.84
CA ALA A 85 -22.49 12.35 0.66
C ALA A 85 -21.10 12.92 1.00
N GLU A 86 -21.03 13.76 2.03
CA GLU A 86 -19.77 14.39 2.45
C GLU A 86 -18.69 13.37 2.85
N LEU A 87 -19.03 12.43 3.76
CA LEU A 87 -18.07 11.43 4.23
C LEU A 87 -17.67 10.44 3.14
N THR A 88 -18.59 10.09 2.24
CA THR A 88 -18.26 9.26 1.06
C THR A 88 -17.22 9.96 0.20
N ILE A 89 -17.39 11.25 -0.07
CA ILE A 89 -16.43 12.05 -0.84
C ILE A 89 -15.10 12.20 -0.08
N TYR A 90 -15.12 12.41 1.24
CA TYR A 90 -13.90 12.45 2.06
C TYR A 90 -13.10 11.16 1.94
N GLY A 91 -13.75 10.00 2.14
CA GLY A 91 -13.10 8.70 2.05
C GLY A 91 -12.59 8.38 0.64
N LEU A 92 -13.37 8.73 -0.39
CA LEU A 92 -13.00 8.52 -1.79
C LEU A 92 -11.80 9.39 -2.20
N VAL A 93 -11.88 10.70 -1.98
CA VAL A 93 -10.87 11.68 -2.45
C VAL A 93 -9.57 11.53 -1.68
N SER A 94 -9.61 11.37 -0.34
CA SER A 94 -8.38 11.11 0.43
C SER A 94 -7.68 9.85 -0.04
N GLY A 95 -8.45 8.78 -0.31
CA GLY A 95 -7.92 7.52 -0.82
C GLY A 95 -7.36 7.62 -2.24
N LEU A 96 -8.03 8.33 -3.16
CA LEU A 96 -7.53 8.57 -4.52
C LEU A 96 -6.23 9.36 -4.50
N LEU A 97 -6.17 10.45 -3.74
CA LEU A 97 -4.97 11.28 -3.62
C LEU A 97 -3.81 10.46 -3.05
N PHE A 98 -4.01 9.65 -2.01
CA PHE A 98 -2.93 8.86 -1.40
C PHE A 98 -2.61 7.53 -2.09
N SER A 99 -3.48 7.00 -2.95
CA SER A 99 -3.23 5.74 -3.66
C SER A 99 -2.74 5.94 -5.08
N SER A 100 -3.15 7.03 -5.73
CA SER A 100 -2.92 7.25 -7.17
C SER A 100 -1.92 8.37 -7.46
N THR A 101 -1.46 9.12 -6.46
CA THR A 101 -0.52 10.24 -6.66
C THR A 101 0.77 10.05 -5.85
N PRO A 102 1.89 10.70 -6.23
CA PRO A 102 3.14 10.61 -5.48
C PRO A 102 3.08 11.30 -4.10
N LEU A 103 1.94 11.87 -3.70
CA LEU A 103 1.77 12.54 -2.40
C LEU A 103 2.01 11.57 -1.23
N GLU A 104 1.70 10.28 -1.38
CA GLU A 104 2.00 9.26 -0.36
C GLU A 104 3.49 9.21 0.00
N ARG A 105 4.38 9.45 -0.98
CA ARG A 105 5.83 9.33 -0.82
C ARG A 105 6.48 10.64 -0.38
N LYS A 106 5.80 11.76 -0.49
CA LYS A 106 6.34 13.08 -0.13
C LYS A 106 6.03 13.40 1.33
N LYS A 107 7.04 13.83 2.10
CA LYS A 107 6.89 14.23 3.52
C LYS A 107 5.73 15.20 3.75
N PHE A 108 5.45 16.09 2.79
CA PHE A 108 4.40 17.10 2.87
C PHE A 108 3.14 16.78 2.05
N GLY A 109 3.03 15.59 1.45
CA GLY A 109 1.88 15.25 0.60
C GLY A 109 0.56 15.25 1.36
N ILE A 110 0.56 14.90 2.65
CA ILE A 110 -0.65 14.95 3.50
C ILE A 110 -1.18 16.37 3.70
N TYR A 111 -0.31 17.36 3.81
CA TYR A 111 -0.70 18.76 3.99
C TYR A 111 -1.34 19.36 2.73
N ALA A 112 -1.04 18.79 1.55
CA ALA A 112 -1.76 19.12 0.32
C ALA A 112 -3.06 18.30 0.19
N ALA A 113 -3.03 17.00 0.49
CA ALA A 113 -4.17 16.12 0.28
C ALA A 113 -5.35 16.41 1.22
N LEU A 114 -5.06 16.73 2.48
CA LEU A 114 -6.08 16.99 3.50
C LEU A 114 -7.00 18.19 3.16
N PRO A 115 -6.49 19.41 2.86
CA PRO A 115 -7.35 20.54 2.49
C PRO A 115 -8.13 20.26 1.20
N ILE A 116 -7.52 19.65 0.18
CA ILE A 116 -8.22 19.31 -1.07
C ILE A 116 -9.40 18.39 -0.78
N THR A 117 -9.18 17.34 0.02
CA THR A 117 -10.24 16.41 0.42
C THR A 117 -11.36 17.12 1.18
N MET A 118 -11.00 17.98 2.14
CA MET A 118 -11.97 18.73 2.93
C MET A 118 -12.83 19.65 2.07
N ILE A 119 -12.23 20.39 1.14
CA ILE A 119 -12.94 21.26 0.21
C ILE A 119 -13.91 20.45 -0.64
N CYS A 120 -13.47 19.31 -1.21
CA CYS A 120 -14.34 18.45 -2.02
C CYS A 120 -15.57 17.96 -1.26
N GLY A 121 -15.44 17.47 -0.04
CA GLY A 121 -16.62 17.04 0.71
C GLY A 121 -17.47 18.20 1.21
N ARG A 122 -16.90 19.39 1.49
CA ARG A 122 -17.72 20.59 1.79
C ARG A 122 -18.53 21.04 0.58
N ILE A 123 -17.98 20.94 -0.63
CA ILE A 123 -18.73 21.15 -1.87
C ILE A 123 -19.89 20.16 -1.95
N ALA A 124 -19.64 18.86 -1.69
CA ALA A 124 -20.69 17.84 -1.69
C ALA A 124 -21.76 18.11 -0.62
N TYR A 125 -21.36 18.52 0.59
CA TYR A 125 -22.26 18.96 1.66
C TYR A 125 -23.19 20.06 1.17
N THR A 126 -22.63 21.14 0.61
CA THR A 126 -23.41 22.30 0.15
C THR A 126 -24.33 21.95 -1.02
N ALA A 127 -23.89 21.09 -1.94
CA ALA A 127 -24.68 20.66 -3.09
C ALA A 127 -25.91 19.86 -2.64
N VAL A 128 -25.72 18.85 -1.78
CA VAL A 128 -26.84 18.04 -1.27
C VAL A 128 -27.77 18.87 -0.39
N PHE A 129 -27.23 19.74 0.45
CA PHE A 129 -28.04 20.65 1.25
C PHE A 129 -28.92 21.53 0.36
N TYR A 130 -28.37 22.13 -0.69
CA TYR A 130 -29.14 22.98 -1.63
C TYR A 130 -30.22 22.20 -2.38
N ILE A 131 -29.93 20.97 -2.81
CA ILE A 131 -30.94 20.10 -3.42
C ILE A 131 -32.09 19.82 -2.45
N LEU A 132 -31.80 19.54 -1.18
CA LEU A 132 -32.82 19.28 -0.15
C LEU A 132 -33.61 20.54 0.22
N LEU A 133 -32.99 21.72 0.20
CA LEU A 133 -33.71 22.99 0.38
C LEU A 133 -34.80 23.15 -0.68
N PHE A 134 -34.44 22.91 -1.94
CA PHE A 134 -35.34 23.12 -3.08
C PHE A 134 -36.51 22.14 -3.09
N THR A 135 -36.34 20.94 -2.56
CA THR A 135 -37.39 19.90 -2.56
C THR A 135 -38.36 19.99 -1.39
N VAL A 136 -37.96 20.56 -0.24
CA VAL A 136 -38.76 20.53 1.02
C VAL A 136 -39.29 21.91 1.45
N GLY A 137 -39.01 22.97 0.69
CA GLY A 137 -39.83 24.19 0.68
C GLY A 137 -39.65 25.19 1.83
N GLU A 138 -39.22 24.78 3.03
CA GLU A 138 -38.92 25.72 4.13
C GLU A 138 -37.81 25.22 5.06
N ILE A 139 -36.56 25.26 4.61
CA ILE A 139 -35.41 25.14 5.53
C ILE A 139 -34.72 26.51 5.57
N LYS A 140 -34.71 27.11 6.78
CA LYS A 140 -34.16 28.44 7.02
C LYS A 140 -32.72 28.54 6.49
N ALA A 141 -32.51 29.39 5.48
CA ALA A 141 -31.20 29.67 4.87
C ALA A 141 -30.12 30.12 5.90
N LEU A 142 -30.54 30.61 7.07
CA LEU A 142 -29.68 30.95 8.23
C LEU A 142 -28.97 29.74 8.88
N ALA A 143 -29.33 28.50 8.55
CA ALA A 143 -28.72 27.29 9.10
C ALA A 143 -27.33 26.95 8.49
N VAL A 144 -27.02 27.41 7.27
CA VAL A 144 -25.78 27.04 6.56
C VAL A 144 -24.57 27.79 7.08
N THR A 145 -24.70 29.11 7.25
CA THR A 145 -23.62 29.97 7.71
C THR A 145 -23.23 29.62 9.15
N SER A 146 -24.22 29.27 9.99
CA SER A 146 -23.98 28.79 11.34
C SER A 146 -23.31 27.40 11.37
N ALA A 147 -23.67 26.48 10.48
CA ALA A 147 -23.03 25.15 10.39
C ALA A 147 -21.54 25.22 10.00
N ILE A 148 -21.16 26.16 9.12
CA ILE A 148 -19.76 26.34 8.71
C ILE A 148 -18.92 26.88 9.88
N VAL A 149 -19.41 27.92 10.56
CA VAL A 149 -18.69 28.55 11.68
C VAL A 149 -18.57 27.58 12.87
N THR A 150 -19.64 26.84 13.17
CA THR A 150 -19.65 25.85 14.26
C THR A 150 -18.71 24.67 14.01
N GLY A 151 -18.46 24.31 12.74
CA GLY A 151 -17.53 23.24 12.38
C GLY A 151 -16.05 23.63 12.30
N LEU A 152 -15.70 24.92 12.40
CA LEU A 152 -14.30 25.40 12.34
C LEU A 152 -13.39 24.76 13.39
N PRO A 153 -13.79 24.63 14.68
CA PRO A 153 -12.97 23.96 15.68
C PRO A 153 -12.63 22.51 15.29
N GLY A 154 -13.60 21.77 14.76
CA GLY A 154 -13.39 20.40 14.29
C GLY A 154 -12.42 20.31 13.11
N ILE A 155 -12.45 21.29 12.18
CA ILE A 155 -11.48 21.37 11.08
C ILE A 155 -10.06 21.58 11.64
N ILE A 156 -9.89 22.49 12.60
CA ILE A 156 -8.59 22.73 13.25
C ILE A 156 -8.08 21.44 13.91
N VAL A 157 -8.94 20.73 14.63
CA VAL A 157 -8.62 19.44 15.27
C VAL A 157 -8.18 18.40 14.23
N GLN A 158 -8.87 18.32 13.09
CA GLN A 158 -8.48 17.41 12.00
C GLN A 158 -7.09 17.73 11.43
N PHE A 159 -6.78 19.00 11.21
CA PHE A 159 -5.44 19.44 10.78
C PHE A 159 -4.35 19.17 11.82
N LEU A 160 -4.70 19.22 13.11
CA LEU A 160 -3.77 18.93 14.19
C LEU A 160 -3.50 17.43 14.35
N ILE A 161 -4.54 16.59 14.21
CA ILE A 161 -4.48 15.16 14.54
C ILE A 161 -4.10 14.28 13.34
N ILE A 162 -4.68 14.53 12.17
CA ILE A 162 -4.55 13.61 11.02
C ILE A 162 -3.11 13.55 10.50
N PRO A 163 -2.40 14.67 10.22
CA PRO A 163 -1.05 14.61 9.66
C PRO A 163 -0.05 13.87 10.55
N PRO A 164 0.02 14.08 11.89
CA PRO A 164 0.90 13.30 12.75
C PRO A 164 0.62 11.80 12.73
N ILE A 165 -0.66 11.38 12.74
CA ILE A 165 -1.04 9.97 12.69
C ILE A 165 -0.56 9.32 11.39
N ILE A 166 -0.84 9.96 10.26
CA ILE A 166 -0.42 9.46 8.93
C ILE A 166 1.12 9.40 8.84
N PHE A 167 1.81 10.45 9.31
CA PHE A 167 3.27 10.51 9.26
C PHE A 167 3.94 9.43 10.12
N MET A 168 3.45 9.23 11.35
CA MET A 168 3.96 8.22 12.26
C MET A 168 3.74 6.82 11.69
N ALA A 169 2.54 6.54 11.19
CA ALA A 169 2.23 5.25 10.58
C ALA A 169 3.04 5.00 9.31
N GLY A 170 3.25 6.03 8.47
CA GLY A 170 4.13 5.96 7.31
C GLY A 170 5.59 5.67 7.66
N ARG A 171 6.14 6.33 8.70
CA ARG A 171 7.50 6.08 9.18
C ARG A 171 7.68 4.67 9.72
N THR A 172 6.74 4.17 10.51
CA THR A 172 6.82 2.79 11.05
C THR A 172 6.83 1.76 9.93
N MET A 173 6.01 1.97 8.88
CA MET A 173 5.97 1.08 7.71
C MET A 173 7.26 1.12 6.89
N LEU A 174 7.84 2.30 6.65
CA LEU A 174 9.12 2.44 5.95
C LEU A 174 10.26 1.78 6.74
N LYS A 175 10.34 2.03 8.05
CA LYS A 175 11.36 1.45 8.93
C LYS A 175 11.24 -0.07 9.01
N GLN A 176 10.03 -0.62 9.04
CA GLN A 176 9.83 -2.07 8.96
C GLN A 176 10.36 -2.67 7.66
N ASN A 177 10.13 -2.01 6.52
CA ASN A 177 10.62 -2.49 5.23
C ASN A 177 12.16 -2.47 5.15
N GLU A 178 12.79 -1.36 5.59
CA GLU A 178 14.26 -1.27 5.69
C GLU A 178 14.84 -2.34 6.62
N ASN A 179 14.22 -2.56 7.78
CA ASN A 179 14.65 -3.59 8.72
C ASN A 179 14.54 -5.01 8.13
N ALA A 180 13.48 -5.31 7.37
CA ALA A 180 13.30 -6.63 6.76
C ALA A 180 14.36 -6.89 5.70
N ILE A 181 14.62 -5.92 4.82
CA ILE A 181 15.67 -6.00 3.80
C ILE A 181 17.04 -6.12 4.46
N GLN A 182 17.35 -5.31 5.48
CA GLN A 182 18.63 -5.38 6.18
C GLN A 182 18.82 -6.72 6.92
N SER A 183 17.76 -7.26 7.52
CA SER A 183 17.78 -8.58 8.15
C SER A 183 18.04 -9.69 7.12
N ALA A 184 17.42 -9.60 5.94
CA ALA A 184 17.65 -10.52 4.84
C ALA A 184 19.10 -10.43 4.31
N LYS A 185 19.64 -9.22 4.11
CA LYS A 185 21.06 -9.02 3.76
C LYS A 185 21.99 -9.66 4.79
N ASN A 186 21.72 -9.45 6.08
CA ASN A 186 22.51 -10.03 7.17
C ASN A 186 22.46 -11.56 7.20
N LEU A 187 21.34 -12.18 6.83
CA LEU A 187 21.24 -13.64 6.69
C LEU A 187 22.13 -14.15 5.55
N ILE A 188 22.10 -13.47 4.40
CA ILE A 188 22.90 -13.85 3.23
C ILE A 188 24.40 -13.63 3.47
N MET A 189 24.79 -12.48 4.04
CA MET A 189 26.21 -12.17 4.35
C MET A 189 26.81 -13.12 5.38
N LYS A 190 26.00 -13.69 6.28
CA LYS A 190 26.44 -14.71 7.25
C LYS A 190 26.36 -16.13 6.70
N ASP A 191 26.17 -16.29 5.39
CA ASP A 191 25.95 -17.57 4.70
C ASP A 191 24.83 -18.43 5.34
N LYS A 192 23.88 -17.78 6.01
CA LYS A 192 22.68 -18.43 6.57
C LYS A 192 21.54 -18.51 5.55
N ALA A 193 21.68 -17.92 4.37
CA ALA A 193 20.70 -17.97 3.29
C ALA A 193 21.38 -17.68 1.94
N SER A 194 20.85 -18.22 0.85
CA SER A 194 21.23 -17.86 -0.52
C SER A 194 20.22 -16.90 -1.15
N CYS A 195 18.93 -17.05 -0.82
CA CYS A 195 17.84 -16.21 -1.29
C CYS A 195 16.80 -16.04 -0.16
N VAL A 196 16.23 -14.85 -0.04
CA VAL A 196 15.23 -14.51 0.97
C VAL A 196 14.07 -13.81 0.29
N VAL A 197 12.85 -14.29 0.56
CA VAL A 197 11.62 -13.72 0.02
C VAL A 197 10.96 -12.86 1.08
N ILE A 198 10.76 -11.58 0.76
CA ILE A 198 10.07 -10.62 1.63
C ILE A 198 8.71 -10.30 1.02
N LYS A 199 7.65 -10.45 1.81
CA LYS A 199 6.28 -10.07 1.43
C LYS A 199 5.64 -9.32 2.58
N ASP A 200 4.94 -8.23 2.26
CA ASP A 200 4.32 -7.34 3.26
C ASP A 200 5.28 -6.92 4.40
N ASN A 201 6.53 -6.58 4.03
CA ASN A 201 7.61 -6.18 4.94
C ASN A 201 8.03 -7.26 5.97
N LYS A 202 7.75 -8.54 5.68
CA LYS A 202 8.17 -9.69 6.51
C LYS A 202 8.91 -10.72 5.67
N ILE A 203 9.90 -11.36 6.27
CA ILE A 203 10.58 -12.51 5.67
C ILE A 203 9.59 -13.68 5.68
N LEU A 204 9.27 -14.21 4.50
CA LEU A 204 8.33 -15.32 4.29
C LEU A 204 9.08 -16.64 4.11
N ASN A 205 10.13 -16.63 3.28
CA ASN A 205 10.95 -17.80 2.97
C ASN A 205 12.43 -17.45 3.09
N ILE A 206 13.20 -18.42 3.56
CA ILE A 206 14.66 -18.39 3.61
C ILE A 206 15.12 -19.65 2.86
N GLU A 207 15.75 -19.45 1.72
CA GLU A 207 16.29 -20.53 0.90
C GLU A 207 17.78 -20.70 1.15
N HIS A 208 18.24 -21.94 1.19
CA HIS A 208 19.65 -22.29 1.41
C HIS A 208 20.31 -22.91 0.17
N ALA A 209 19.53 -23.29 -0.84
CA ALA A 209 20.04 -23.95 -2.03
C ALA A 209 20.78 -22.97 -2.95
N SER A 210 21.84 -23.43 -3.60
CA SER A 210 22.69 -22.62 -4.46
C SER A 210 22.26 -22.67 -5.92
N GLY A 211 22.54 -21.61 -6.67
CA GLY A 211 22.18 -21.51 -8.10
C GLY A 211 20.72 -21.07 -8.30
N ILE A 212 20.16 -21.37 -9.47
CA ILE A 212 18.83 -20.85 -9.88
C ILE A 212 17.64 -21.69 -9.39
N SER A 213 17.89 -22.91 -8.90
CA SER A 213 16.85 -23.83 -8.44
C SER A 213 15.91 -23.28 -7.36
N PRO A 214 16.36 -22.53 -6.33
CA PRO A 214 15.45 -21.95 -5.34
C PRO A 214 14.45 -20.98 -5.97
N ILE A 215 14.91 -20.14 -6.91
CA ILE A 215 14.04 -19.16 -7.58
C ILE A 215 12.99 -19.87 -8.43
N ILE A 216 13.34 -20.98 -9.08
CA ILE A 216 12.36 -21.79 -9.84
C ILE A 216 11.33 -22.42 -8.90
N ALA A 217 11.75 -22.97 -7.75
CA ALA A 217 10.81 -23.54 -6.78
C ALA A 217 9.86 -22.46 -6.20
N LEU A 218 10.37 -21.25 -5.96
CA LEU A 218 9.58 -20.10 -5.53
C LEU A 218 8.60 -19.63 -6.62
N TYR A 219 9.00 -19.71 -7.89
CA TYR A 219 8.12 -19.45 -9.03
C TYR A 219 6.98 -20.47 -9.10
N GLU A 220 7.31 -21.77 -9.05
CA GLU A 220 6.35 -22.87 -9.16
C GLU A 220 5.34 -22.88 -8.00
N SER A 221 5.77 -22.49 -6.80
CA SER A 221 4.88 -22.32 -5.64
C SER A 221 4.05 -21.02 -5.67
N GLY A 222 4.31 -20.12 -6.63
CA GLY A 222 3.64 -18.81 -6.73
C GLY A 222 4.10 -17.79 -5.68
N ALA A 223 5.17 -18.07 -4.95
CA ALA A 223 5.67 -17.24 -3.85
C ALA A 223 6.25 -15.89 -4.33
N LEU A 224 6.67 -15.81 -5.60
CA LEU A 224 7.33 -14.63 -6.17
C LEU A 224 6.39 -13.43 -6.40
N LYS A 225 5.09 -13.66 -6.55
CA LYS A 225 4.14 -12.60 -6.92
C LYS A 225 4.08 -11.50 -5.86
N ASP A 226 4.30 -10.26 -6.30
CA ASP A 226 4.35 -9.04 -5.48
C ASP A 226 5.43 -9.05 -4.38
N ALA A 227 6.39 -9.97 -4.45
CA ALA A 227 7.45 -10.11 -3.45
C ALA A 227 8.62 -9.16 -3.70
N VAL A 228 9.40 -8.89 -2.65
CA VAL A 228 10.75 -8.32 -2.74
C VAL A 228 11.73 -9.46 -2.50
N ILE A 229 12.62 -9.70 -3.46
CA ILE A 229 13.61 -10.77 -3.36
C ILE A 229 14.95 -10.19 -2.95
N VAL A 230 15.61 -10.78 -1.96
CA VAL A 230 17.00 -10.50 -1.61
C VAL A 230 17.81 -11.75 -1.94
N ASP A 231 18.75 -11.65 -2.86
CA ASP A 231 19.52 -12.80 -3.36
C ASP A 231 21.03 -12.53 -3.29
N LYS A 232 21.82 -13.58 -3.08
CA LYS A 232 23.28 -13.50 -3.09
C LYS A 232 23.81 -13.16 -4.48
N ILE A 233 23.26 -13.77 -5.53
CA ILE A 233 23.76 -13.60 -6.90
C ILE A 233 22.60 -13.52 -7.89
N VAL A 234 22.46 -12.39 -8.60
CA VAL A 234 21.40 -12.17 -9.59
C VAL A 234 21.99 -12.01 -10.99
N GLY A 235 21.89 -13.08 -11.79
CA GLY A 235 22.18 -13.05 -13.23
C GLY A 235 20.92 -12.91 -14.09
N LYS A 236 21.06 -12.73 -15.41
CA LYS A 236 19.92 -12.58 -16.34
C LYS A 236 18.92 -13.74 -16.22
N ALA A 237 19.40 -14.97 -16.02
CA ALA A 237 18.53 -16.14 -15.85
C ALA A 237 17.62 -16.04 -14.62
N ALA A 238 18.19 -15.66 -13.47
CA ALA A 238 17.42 -15.44 -12.25
C ALA A 238 16.42 -14.29 -12.44
N ALA A 239 16.86 -13.19 -13.05
CA ALA A 239 16.03 -12.03 -13.37
C ALA A 239 14.85 -12.40 -14.28
N SER A 240 15.03 -13.25 -15.29
CA SER A 240 13.95 -13.75 -16.15
C SER A 240 12.87 -14.49 -15.37
N VAL A 241 13.26 -15.37 -14.44
CA VAL A 241 12.31 -16.11 -13.60
C VAL A 241 11.62 -15.18 -12.59
N MET A 242 12.36 -14.24 -11.98
CA MET A 242 11.78 -13.23 -11.08
C MET A 242 10.75 -12.34 -11.80
N SER A 243 11.07 -11.92 -13.02
CA SER A 243 10.19 -11.10 -13.84
C SER A 243 8.91 -11.86 -14.21
N LEU A 244 9.04 -13.11 -14.69
CA LEU A 244 7.91 -14.00 -14.97
C LEU A 244 7.04 -14.26 -13.72
N GLY A 245 7.67 -14.36 -12.56
CA GLY A 245 7.01 -14.56 -11.28
C GLY A 245 6.28 -13.33 -10.73
N GLY A 246 6.39 -12.17 -11.38
CA GLY A 246 5.77 -10.92 -10.94
C GLY A 246 6.41 -10.34 -9.68
N VAL A 247 7.74 -10.46 -9.54
CA VAL A 247 8.50 -9.84 -8.46
C VAL A 247 8.37 -8.32 -8.54
N LYS A 248 8.15 -7.68 -7.39
CA LYS A 248 7.99 -6.23 -7.29
C LYS A 248 9.34 -5.50 -7.28
N ALA A 249 10.33 -6.07 -6.58
CA ALA A 249 11.67 -5.53 -6.50
C ALA A 249 12.69 -6.61 -6.16
N CYS A 250 13.95 -6.39 -6.51
CA CYS A 250 15.06 -7.28 -6.21
C CYS A 250 16.21 -6.51 -5.54
N TYR A 251 16.86 -7.12 -4.57
CA TYR A 251 18.15 -6.70 -4.04
C TYR A 251 19.16 -7.82 -4.26
N GLY A 252 20.25 -7.56 -4.98
CA GLY A 252 21.32 -8.53 -5.16
C GLY A 252 22.60 -8.12 -4.43
N ILE A 253 23.25 -9.03 -3.72
CA ILE A 253 24.61 -8.75 -3.22
C ILE A 253 25.55 -8.54 -4.42
N THR A 254 25.56 -9.50 -5.35
CA THR A 254 26.24 -9.37 -6.64
C THR A 254 25.24 -9.52 -7.78
N VAL A 255 25.26 -8.60 -8.75
CA VAL A 255 24.36 -8.62 -9.92
C VAL A 255 25.15 -8.52 -11.22
N SER A 256 24.66 -9.13 -12.30
CA SER A 256 25.24 -8.88 -13.63
C SER A 256 24.62 -7.66 -14.30
N THR A 257 25.39 -6.97 -15.15
CA THR A 257 24.91 -5.85 -15.97
C THR A 257 23.66 -6.22 -16.77
N SER A 258 23.69 -7.40 -17.40
CA SER A 258 22.56 -7.94 -18.16
C SER A 258 21.30 -8.14 -17.32
N ALA A 259 21.41 -8.52 -16.04
CA ALA A 259 20.27 -8.67 -15.14
C ALA A 259 19.66 -7.31 -14.77
N VAL A 260 20.51 -6.30 -14.53
CA VAL A 260 20.09 -4.93 -14.20
C VAL A 260 19.30 -4.32 -15.36
N GLU A 261 19.83 -4.41 -16.58
CA GLU A 261 19.17 -3.90 -17.79
C GLU A 261 17.83 -4.60 -18.03
N TYR A 262 17.80 -5.93 -17.88
CA TYR A 262 16.62 -6.75 -18.07
C TYR A 262 15.49 -6.42 -17.08
N LEU A 263 15.80 -6.27 -15.79
CA LEU A 263 14.79 -5.93 -14.78
C LEU A 263 14.29 -4.50 -14.92
N LYS A 264 15.17 -3.55 -15.24
CA LYS A 264 14.78 -2.14 -15.45
C LYS A 264 13.85 -1.98 -16.65
N SER A 265 14.10 -2.68 -17.77
CA SER A 265 13.24 -2.62 -18.96
C SER A 265 11.82 -3.16 -18.69
N ARG A 266 11.68 -4.01 -17.67
CA ARG A 266 10.40 -4.57 -17.18
C ARG A 266 9.73 -3.72 -16.09
N GLY A 267 10.34 -2.62 -15.67
CA GLY A 267 9.84 -1.78 -14.58
C GLY A 267 10.00 -2.39 -13.18
N ILE A 268 10.87 -3.39 -13.03
CA ILE A 268 11.17 -4.02 -11.75
C ILE A 268 12.33 -3.26 -11.11
N ALA A 269 12.11 -2.76 -9.89
CA ALA A 269 13.15 -2.05 -9.16
C ALA A 269 14.26 -3.01 -8.73
N ILE A 270 15.50 -2.65 -9.00
CA ILE A 270 16.69 -3.41 -8.60
C ILE A 270 17.70 -2.52 -7.89
N ASP A 271 18.26 -3.03 -6.79
CA ASP A 271 19.33 -2.41 -6.01
C ASP A 271 20.39 -3.48 -5.67
N TYR A 272 21.64 -3.07 -5.39
CA TYR A 272 22.75 -4.01 -5.24
C TYR A 272 23.99 -3.48 -4.53
N ASP A 273 24.84 -4.39 -4.01
CA ASP A 273 26.16 -4.01 -3.47
C ASP A 273 27.22 -3.92 -4.58
N SER A 274 27.24 -4.89 -5.49
CA SER A 274 28.22 -4.95 -6.59
C SER A 274 27.57 -5.33 -7.93
N CYS A 275 27.98 -4.64 -8.99
CA CYS A 275 27.60 -4.96 -10.37
C CYS A 275 28.83 -5.48 -11.13
N VAL A 276 28.69 -6.59 -11.85
CA VAL A 276 29.77 -7.23 -12.62
C VAL A 276 29.31 -7.47 -14.06
N ASP A 277 30.25 -7.62 -15.00
CA ASP A 277 29.90 -7.84 -16.42
C ASP A 277 29.17 -9.16 -16.64
N TYR A 278 29.57 -10.22 -15.93
CA TYR A 278 28.94 -11.53 -15.98
C TYR A 278 29.13 -12.29 -14.66
N ILE A 279 28.21 -13.21 -14.36
CA ILE A 279 28.33 -14.10 -13.21
C ILE A 279 29.29 -15.24 -13.56
N VAL A 280 30.31 -15.43 -12.73
CA VAL A 280 31.27 -16.53 -12.87
C VAL A 280 30.62 -17.85 -12.44
N ASN A 281 30.94 -18.93 -13.14
CA ASN A 281 30.47 -20.27 -12.78
C ASN A 281 31.11 -20.76 -11.46
N ARG A 282 30.59 -21.86 -10.91
CA ARG A 282 31.10 -22.43 -9.63
C ARG A 282 32.54 -22.94 -9.70
N ARG A 283 33.04 -23.26 -10.90
CA ARG A 283 34.41 -23.73 -11.13
C ARG A 283 35.42 -22.58 -11.19
N GLY A 284 34.95 -21.34 -11.35
CA GLY A 284 35.81 -20.15 -11.45
C GLY A 284 36.49 -19.99 -12.80
N ASP A 285 36.17 -20.80 -13.80
CA ASP A 285 36.90 -20.88 -15.08
C ASP A 285 36.15 -20.28 -16.27
N GLY A 286 34.96 -19.70 -16.05
CA GLY A 286 34.18 -19.08 -17.12
C GLY A 286 32.82 -18.56 -16.68
N GLN A 287 32.01 -18.14 -17.66
CA GLN A 287 30.67 -17.60 -17.44
C GLN A 287 29.70 -18.67 -16.92
N CYS A 288 28.71 -18.23 -16.12
CA CYS A 288 27.65 -19.07 -15.59
C CYS A 288 26.84 -19.70 -16.74
N PRO A 289 26.71 -21.03 -16.80
CA PRO A 289 26.03 -21.71 -17.90
C PRO A 289 24.53 -21.38 -17.97
N MET A 290 23.94 -20.91 -16.87
CA MET A 290 22.55 -20.43 -16.85
C MET A 290 22.41 -19.07 -17.52
N GLU A 291 23.36 -18.15 -17.34
CA GLU A 291 23.33 -16.86 -18.02
C GLU A 291 23.56 -17.00 -19.52
N ASP A 292 24.47 -17.90 -19.93
CA ASP A 292 24.71 -18.17 -21.34
C ASP A 292 23.45 -18.67 -22.05
N ALA A 293 22.69 -19.56 -21.39
CA ALA A 293 21.46 -20.14 -21.95
C ALA A 293 20.39 -19.09 -22.26
N VAL A 294 20.40 -17.94 -21.59
CA VAL A 294 19.38 -16.88 -21.77
C VAL A 294 19.96 -15.59 -22.33
N LYS A 295 21.22 -15.58 -22.75
CA LYS A 295 21.94 -14.35 -23.14
C LYS A 295 21.19 -13.57 -24.21
N SER A 296 20.72 -14.26 -25.25
CA SER A 296 19.96 -13.69 -26.37
C SER A 296 18.43 -13.87 -26.27
N ILE A 297 17.92 -14.34 -25.12
CA ILE A 297 16.49 -14.59 -24.93
C ILE A 297 15.89 -13.43 -24.14
N ASP A 298 14.86 -12.80 -24.71
CA ASP A 298 14.14 -11.72 -24.04
C ASP A 298 12.79 -12.19 -23.47
N ASN A 299 12.11 -13.11 -24.15
CA ASN A 299 10.84 -13.67 -23.68
C ASN A 299 11.03 -14.47 -22.38
N GLU A 300 10.18 -14.24 -21.39
CA GLU A 300 10.29 -14.83 -20.05
C GLU A 300 10.00 -16.34 -20.03
N GLN A 301 8.99 -16.78 -20.78
CA GLN A 301 8.59 -18.18 -20.86
C GLN A 301 9.64 -19.00 -21.60
N GLU A 302 10.17 -18.47 -22.70
CA GLU A 302 11.28 -19.08 -23.44
C GLU A 302 12.54 -19.17 -22.57
N ALA A 303 12.85 -18.12 -21.81
CA ALA A 303 13.98 -18.13 -20.88
C ALA A 303 13.82 -19.22 -19.81
N LEU A 304 12.62 -19.36 -19.21
CA LEU A 304 12.36 -20.42 -18.24
C LEU A 304 12.53 -21.81 -18.84
N ALA A 305 12.07 -22.03 -20.07
CA ALA A 305 12.24 -23.30 -20.78
C ALA A 305 13.73 -23.62 -21.00
N ALA A 306 14.50 -22.66 -21.53
CA ALA A 306 15.93 -22.81 -21.76
C ALA A 306 16.71 -23.08 -20.45
N ILE A 307 16.35 -22.40 -19.35
CA ILE A 307 16.95 -22.63 -18.03
C ILE A 307 16.67 -24.06 -17.54
N LYS A 308 15.44 -24.55 -17.67
CA LYS A 308 15.06 -25.90 -17.23
C LYS A 308 15.78 -26.97 -18.04
N GLU A 309 15.86 -26.81 -19.35
CA GLU A 309 16.62 -27.70 -20.24
C GLU A 309 18.11 -27.73 -19.85
N ARG A 310 18.72 -26.55 -19.67
CA ARG A 310 20.12 -26.43 -19.26
C ARG A 310 20.41 -27.09 -17.91
N LEU A 311 19.46 -27.04 -16.96
CA LEU A 311 19.59 -27.73 -15.67
C LEU A 311 19.58 -29.25 -15.83
N ILE A 312 18.79 -29.79 -16.75
CA ILE A 312 18.74 -31.24 -17.03
C ILE A 312 20.08 -31.69 -17.62
N GLU A 313 20.60 -30.98 -18.61
CA GLU A 313 21.90 -31.30 -19.23
C GLU A 313 23.04 -31.33 -18.22
N LEU A 314 23.10 -30.34 -17.32
CA LEU A 314 24.17 -30.25 -16.32
C LEU A 314 24.05 -31.34 -15.25
N ARG A 315 22.84 -31.80 -14.92
CA ARG A 315 22.65 -32.95 -14.02
C ARG A 315 23.10 -34.24 -14.69
N GLN A 316 22.84 -34.42 -15.99
CA GLN A 316 23.27 -35.59 -16.74
C GLN A 316 24.79 -35.65 -16.93
N LYS A 317 25.48 -34.50 -17.05
CA LYS A 317 26.95 -34.45 -17.17
C LYS A 317 27.70 -34.66 -15.85
N ASN A 318 27.03 -34.52 -14.71
CA ASN A 318 27.60 -34.66 -13.38
C ASN A 318 27.28 -36.02 -12.70
N ASN A 319 26.49 -36.87 -13.37
CA ASN A 319 26.23 -38.26 -13.00
C ASN A 319 27.07 -39.19 -13.87
#